data_AF-A0A6N7P340-F1
#
_entry.id   AF-A0A6N7P340-F1
#
_cell.length_a   1.000
_cell.length_b   1.000
_cell.length_c   1.000
_cell.angle_alpha   90.00
_cell.angle_beta   90.00
_cell.angle_gamma   90.00
#
_symmetry.space_group_name_H-M   'P 1'
#
loop_
_entity.id
_entity.type
_entity.pdbx_description
1 polymer ?
#
loop_
_entity_poly.entity_id
_entity_poly.type
_entity_poly.pdbx_seq_one_letter_code
_entity_poly.pdbx_strand_id
1 'polypeptide(L)'
;MSSLKLAEFFFSRIKETIDYKQYIGEVSIDFEHDETYGNDYIRVSYMVLVNERFESINSNEKLSLFQQAPTYSFSLSTNQGRSLKKDKMLRILEFRHIYESLASYAILQFETYLDAATAIKVRGIDMWPEANYVEKYLSSVLPTVNRRGAYFDLERNVSQWSGLHQLAAASRKIYTKEKEQFSITDIEINRLFSIELNSIHNLVLGYAIPIKVKGTQTIDEIRIHTSKLVAALKKEINAEYNYNLEKHKRLIPYLYNSFLMAEKIQIINYQQSAYLKHFIIQEGDILQLKDNRIVVVNTVSIDLENEINVEYAILKTDLQAGERTRVIGTRDILFVLKKSFFQEFIAQTLVKHLSILYKWMLKRKMKFSFMPFTPDLTKDMDVSDKK
;
A
#
# COMPACT_ATOMS: atom_id res chain seq x y z
N MET A 1 44.54 7.96 -2.22
CA MET A 1 45.61 7.00 -2.57
C MET A 1 45.05 5.69 -3.14
N SER A 2 44.00 5.08 -2.58
CA SER A 2 43.44 3.82 -3.11
C SER A 2 42.80 3.96 -4.51
N SER A 3 42.24 5.12 -4.81
CA SER A 3 41.67 5.47 -6.11
C SER A 3 42.69 5.47 -7.25
N LEU A 4 43.83 6.13 -7.05
CA LEU A 4 44.97 6.11 -7.98
C LEU A 4 45.48 4.69 -8.23
N LYS A 5 45.65 3.89 -7.17
CA LYS A 5 46.13 2.51 -7.28
C LYS A 5 45.15 1.58 -8.01
N LEU A 6 43.85 1.79 -7.84
CA LEU A 6 42.83 1.06 -8.61
C LEU A 6 42.90 1.43 -10.10
N ALA A 7 43.07 2.72 -10.43
CA ALA A 7 43.26 3.16 -11.80
C ALA A 7 44.54 2.60 -12.42
N GLU A 8 45.66 2.63 -11.69
CA GLU A 8 46.92 2.01 -12.10
C GLU A 8 46.75 0.52 -12.41
N PHE A 9 46.06 -0.23 -11.54
CA PHE A 9 45.74 -1.64 -11.77
C PHE A 9 44.95 -1.88 -13.06
N PHE A 10 43.91 -1.07 -13.32
CA PHE A 10 43.14 -1.18 -14.55
C PHE A 10 43.97 -0.83 -15.78
N PHE A 11 44.67 0.31 -15.78
CA PHE A 11 45.41 0.77 -16.94
C PHE A 11 46.56 -0.16 -17.30
N SER A 12 47.28 -0.69 -16.30
CA SER A 12 48.37 -1.64 -16.54
C SER A 12 47.86 -2.93 -17.19
N ARG A 13 46.69 -3.42 -16.75
CA ARG A 13 46.06 -4.64 -17.27
C ARG A 13 45.44 -4.47 -18.65
N ILE A 14 44.74 -3.35 -18.88
CA ILE A 14 44.18 -3.02 -20.18
C ILE A 14 45.30 -2.94 -21.22
N LYS A 15 46.38 -2.23 -20.89
CA LYS A 15 47.53 -2.09 -21.78
C LYS A 15 48.16 -3.46 -22.10
N GLU A 16 48.43 -4.28 -21.08
CA GLU A 16 48.97 -5.62 -21.27
C GLU A 16 48.06 -6.50 -22.14
N THR A 17 46.74 -6.42 -21.96
CA THR A 17 45.76 -7.15 -22.75
C THR A 17 45.75 -6.71 -24.22
N ILE A 18 45.92 -5.41 -24.48
CA ILE A 18 45.98 -4.85 -25.84
C ILE A 18 47.31 -5.21 -26.53
N ASP A 19 48.43 -5.08 -25.81
CA ASP A 19 49.77 -5.41 -26.32
C ASP A 19 49.87 -6.89 -26.75
N TYR A 20 49.10 -7.77 -26.11
CA TYR A 20 49.04 -9.21 -26.39
C TYR A 20 47.71 -9.69 -26.97
N LYS A 21 46.95 -8.81 -27.63
CA LYS A 21 45.59 -9.07 -28.12
C LYS A 21 45.41 -10.34 -28.95
N GLN A 22 46.44 -10.74 -29.71
CA GLN A 22 46.41 -11.95 -30.56
C GLN A 22 46.22 -13.26 -29.77
N TYR A 23 46.45 -13.24 -28.46
CA TYR A 23 46.37 -14.39 -27.56
C TYR A 23 45.09 -14.39 -26.71
N ILE A 24 44.24 -13.38 -26.82
CA ILE A 24 43.08 -13.17 -25.96
C ILE A 24 41.84 -13.86 -26.56
N GLY A 25 41.16 -14.68 -25.76
CA GLY A 25 39.86 -15.27 -26.09
C GLY A 25 38.69 -14.61 -25.35
N GLU A 26 38.88 -14.31 -24.06
CA GLU A 26 37.88 -13.62 -23.23
C GLU A 26 38.56 -12.72 -22.18
N VAL A 27 37.94 -11.59 -21.88
CA VAL A 27 38.31 -10.68 -20.79
C VAL A 27 37.14 -10.57 -19.82
N SER A 28 37.40 -10.78 -18.53
CA SER A 28 36.42 -10.68 -17.46
C SER A 28 36.87 -9.72 -16.36
N ILE A 29 36.04 -8.73 -16.05
CA ILE A 29 36.25 -7.79 -14.94
C ILE A 29 35.10 -7.97 -13.94
N ASP A 30 35.44 -8.35 -12.71
CA ASP A 30 34.49 -8.63 -11.63
C ASP A 30 34.94 -7.90 -10.34
N PHE A 31 34.05 -7.87 -9.35
CA PHE A 31 34.36 -7.43 -8.00
C PHE A 31 33.51 -8.18 -6.96
N GLU A 32 34.04 -8.30 -5.75
CA GLU A 32 33.35 -8.88 -4.60
C GLU A 32 33.63 -8.08 -3.32
N HIS A 33 32.66 -8.05 -2.41
CA HIS A 33 32.86 -7.54 -1.06
C HIS A 33 33.39 -8.66 -0.17
N ASP A 34 34.51 -8.43 0.48
CA ASP A 34 35.13 -9.41 1.38
C ASP A 34 35.56 -8.72 2.69
N GLU A 35 35.56 -9.48 3.77
CA GLU A 35 35.95 -9.03 5.10
C GLU A 35 36.97 -10.02 5.67
N THR A 36 38.15 -9.52 6.04
CA THR A 36 39.20 -10.39 6.60
C THR A 36 39.84 -9.72 7.80
N TYR A 37 39.82 -10.40 8.96
CA TYR A 37 40.36 -9.90 10.24
C TYR A 37 39.84 -8.49 10.61
N GLY A 38 38.58 -8.20 10.26
CA GLY A 38 37.92 -6.91 10.49
C GLY A 38 38.41 -5.75 9.63
N ASN A 39 39.11 -6.05 8.52
CA ASN A 39 39.28 -5.11 7.43
C ASN A 39 38.24 -5.42 6.35
N ASP A 40 37.40 -4.44 6.05
CA ASP A 40 36.47 -4.50 4.94
C ASP A 40 37.15 -3.99 3.67
N TYR A 41 36.97 -4.71 2.56
CA TYR A 41 37.48 -4.28 1.27
C TYR A 41 36.62 -4.80 0.12
N ILE A 42 36.79 -4.16 -1.03
CA ILE A 42 36.26 -4.61 -2.30
C ILE A 42 37.41 -5.21 -3.09
N ARG A 43 37.35 -6.51 -3.36
CA ARG A 43 38.32 -7.18 -4.23
C ARG A 43 37.86 -7.05 -5.66
N VAL A 44 38.64 -6.38 -6.50
CA VAL A 44 38.43 -6.30 -7.95
C VAL A 44 39.27 -7.36 -8.61
N SER A 45 38.67 -8.11 -9.52
CA SER A 45 39.31 -9.20 -10.26
C SER A 45 39.34 -8.87 -11.75
N TYR A 46 40.51 -9.02 -12.37
CA TYR A 46 40.71 -8.88 -13.80
C TYR A 46 41.28 -10.19 -14.33
N MET A 47 40.49 -10.92 -15.09
CA MET A 47 40.82 -12.25 -15.61
C MET A 47 40.83 -12.24 -17.13
N VAL A 48 41.82 -12.93 -17.69
CA VAL A 48 41.97 -13.13 -19.14
C VAL A 48 41.96 -14.62 -19.39
N LEU A 49 41.06 -15.08 -20.26
CA LEU A 49 41.15 -16.42 -20.83
C LEU A 49 41.80 -16.31 -22.21
N VAL A 50 42.84 -17.08 -22.39
CA VAL A 50 43.66 -17.11 -23.59
C VAL A 50 43.04 -18.02 -24.66
N ASN A 51 43.37 -17.78 -25.92
CA ASN A 51 42.89 -18.56 -27.06
C ASN A 51 43.88 -19.67 -27.47
N GLU A 52 43.53 -20.47 -28.49
CA GLU A 52 44.37 -21.58 -28.98
C GLU A 52 45.77 -21.13 -29.46
N ARG A 53 45.93 -19.89 -29.91
CA ARG A 53 47.23 -19.36 -30.35
C ARG A 53 48.20 -19.23 -29.18
N PHE A 54 47.70 -18.86 -28.00
CA PHE A 54 48.52 -18.84 -26.80
C PHE A 54 49.02 -20.23 -26.44
N GLU A 55 48.18 -21.26 -26.61
CA GLU A 55 48.54 -22.63 -26.25
C GLU A 55 49.70 -23.19 -27.07
N SER A 56 49.87 -22.69 -28.29
CA SER A 56 50.97 -23.05 -29.18
C SER A 56 52.34 -22.43 -28.84
N ILE A 57 52.40 -21.49 -27.89
CA ILE A 57 53.63 -20.81 -27.48
C ILE A 57 54.47 -21.71 -26.55
N ASN A 58 55.80 -21.54 -26.59
CA ASN A 58 56.69 -22.25 -25.68
C ASN A 58 56.46 -21.85 -24.20
N SER A 59 56.74 -22.77 -23.26
CA SER A 59 56.43 -22.57 -21.84
C SER A 59 57.17 -21.39 -21.20
N ASN A 60 58.37 -21.05 -21.69
CA ASN A 60 59.18 -19.95 -21.14
C ASN A 60 58.61 -18.57 -21.53
N GLU A 61 58.08 -18.44 -22.75
CA GLU A 61 57.37 -17.26 -23.22
C GLU A 61 55.98 -17.15 -22.58
N LYS A 62 55.28 -18.27 -22.32
CA LYS A 62 54.02 -18.24 -21.55
C LYS A 62 54.21 -17.63 -20.16
N LEU A 63 55.32 -17.93 -19.48
CA LEU A 63 55.64 -17.41 -18.14
C LEU A 63 56.07 -15.93 -18.14
N SER A 64 56.51 -15.39 -19.27
CA SER A 64 56.86 -13.97 -19.39
C SER A 64 55.67 -13.07 -19.74
N LEU A 65 54.54 -13.66 -20.16
CA LEU A 65 53.31 -12.97 -20.51
C LEU A 65 52.35 -12.93 -19.31
N PHE A 66 51.59 -11.85 -19.15
CA PHE A 66 50.57 -11.66 -18.11
C PHE A 66 51.09 -11.70 -16.66
N GLN A 67 52.22 -11.05 -16.39
CA GLN A 67 52.89 -11.09 -15.08
C GLN A 67 52.19 -10.30 -13.97
N GLN A 68 51.22 -9.46 -14.31
CA GLN A 68 50.56 -8.62 -13.33
C GLN A 68 49.65 -9.44 -12.39
N ALA A 69 49.32 -8.90 -11.22
CA ALA A 69 48.44 -9.57 -10.25
C ALA A 69 46.98 -9.60 -10.76
N PRO A 70 46.23 -10.70 -10.62
CA PRO A 70 44.85 -10.81 -11.15
C PRO A 70 43.83 -10.04 -10.32
N THR A 71 44.19 -9.61 -9.12
CA THR A 71 43.27 -8.98 -8.18
C THR A 71 43.87 -7.75 -7.52
N TYR A 72 42.99 -6.81 -7.14
CA TYR A 72 43.31 -5.62 -6.37
C TYR A 72 42.30 -5.43 -5.24
N SER A 73 42.77 -5.16 -4.02
CA SER A 73 41.90 -4.92 -2.86
C SER A 73 41.74 -3.42 -2.57
N PHE A 74 40.54 -2.88 -2.80
CA PHE A 74 40.14 -1.53 -2.43
C PHE A 74 39.62 -1.50 -0.98
N SER A 75 40.43 -0.99 -0.05
CA SER A 75 40.07 -0.93 1.37
C SER A 75 38.91 0.03 1.64
N LEU A 76 37.87 -0.44 2.33
CA LEU A 76 36.70 0.33 2.75
C LEU A 76 36.85 0.87 4.17
N SER A 77 37.32 0.04 5.10
CA SER A 77 37.62 0.43 6.48
C SER A 77 38.68 -0.48 7.10
N THR A 78 39.50 0.11 7.96
CA THR A 78 40.38 -0.60 8.89
C THR A 78 39.84 -0.47 10.30
N ASN A 79 40.02 -1.50 11.11
CA ASN A 79 39.31 -1.74 12.36
C ASN A 79 39.67 -0.75 13.50
N GLN A 80 39.25 0.52 13.45
CA GLN A 80 39.35 1.48 14.56
C GLN A 80 38.21 2.55 14.57
N GLY A 81 37.16 2.33 15.37
CA GLY A 81 36.28 3.41 15.88
C GLY A 81 34.85 3.57 15.31
N ARG A 82 33.92 4.08 16.13
CA ARG A 82 32.48 4.25 15.79
C ARG A 82 32.18 5.26 14.66
N SER A 83 33.13 6.11 14.22
CA SER A 83 32.93 7.01 13.07
C SER A 83 32.96 6.30 11.70
N LEU A 84 33.33 5.01 11.68
CA LEU A 84 33.63 4.25 10.47
C LEU A 84 32.45 4.00 9.52
N LYS A 85 31.19 4.03 9.97
CA LYS A 85 30.06 3.72 9.06
C LYS A 85 29.87 4.77 7.97
N LYS A 86 30.00 6.05 8.30
CA LYS A 86 29.87 7.15 7.33
C LYS A 86 31.04 7.17 6.35
N ASP A 87 32.25 6.96 6.86
CA ASP A 87 33.46 6.91 6.04
C ASP A 87 33.46 5.67 5.13
N LYS A 88 33.04 4.50 5.63
CA LYS A 88 32.84 3.28 4.83
C LYS A 88 31.85 3.54 3.68
N MET A 89 30.73 4.22 3.96
CA MET A 89 29.75 4.56 2.92
C MET A 89 30.35 5.50 1.86
N LEU A 90 31.02 6.58 2.27
CA LEU A 90 31.70 7.49 1.33
C LEU A 90 32.75 6.76 0.48
N ARG A 91 33.47 5.81 1.06
CA ARG A 91 34.46 4.97 0.36
C ARG A 91 33.82 4.03 -0.66
N ILE A 92 32.62 3.51 -0.38
CA ILE A 92 31.84 2.73 -1.35
C ILE A 92 31.40 3.61 -2.53
N LEU A 93 30.97 4.86 -2.30
CA LEU A 93 30.68 5.81 -3.40
C LEU A 93 31.90 6.13 -4.24
N GLU A 94 33.03 6.39 -3.57
CA GLU A 94 34.29 6.65 -4.24
C GLU A 94 34.65 5.47 -5.15
N PHE A 95 34.59 4.24 -4.61
CA PHE A 95 34.81 3.04 -5.41
C PHE A 95 33.85 2.97 -6.60
N ARG A 96 32.56 3.23 -6.39
CA ARG A 96 31.55 3.12 -7.44
C ARG A 96 31.86 3.99 -8.64
N HIS A 97 32.04 5.28 -8.43
CA HIS A 97 32.28 6.21 -9.53
C HIS A 97 33.58 5.92 -10.26
N ILE A 98 34.61 5.51 -9.53
CA ILE A 98 35.89 5.13 -10.12
C ILE A 98 35.74 3.85 -10.94
N TYR A 99 35.10 2.82 -10.39
CA TYR A 99 34.89 1.55 -11.08
C TYR A 99 34.04 1.72 -12.33
N GLU A 100 32.90 2.42 -12.27
CA GLU A 100 32.05 2.69 -13.44
C GLU A 100 32.85 3.39 -14.56
N SER A 101 33.65 4.39 -14.20
CA SER A 101 34.48 5.13 -15.16
C SER A 101 35.56 4.24 -15.79
N LEU A 102 36.28 3.47 -14.98
CA LEU A 102 37.37 2.59 -15.45
C LEU A 102 36.83 1.40 -16.24
N ALA A 103 35.72 0.82 -15.82
CA ALA A 103 35.04 -0.27 -16.52
C ALA A 103 34.53 0.18 -17.90
N SER A 104 33.92 1.37 -17.97
CA SER A 104 33.48 1.95 -19.25
C SER A 104 34.66 2.24 -20.18
N TYR A 105 35.75 2.77 -19.63
CA TYR A 105 36.99 2.95 -20.38
C TYR A 105 37.56 1.62 -20.89
N ALA A 106 37.60 0.59 -20.05
CA ALA A 106 38.08 -0.74 -20.42
C ALA A 106 37.27 -1.34 -21.58
N ILE A 107 35.94 -1.30 -21.50
CA ILE A 107 35.05 -1.76 -22.57
C ILE A 107 35.38 -1.06 -23.89
N LEU A 108 35.46 0.28 -23.88
CA LEU A 108 35.74 1.07 -25.09
C LEU A 108 37.10 0.74 -25.69
N GLN A 109 38.14 0.55 -24.86
CA GLN A 109 39.46 0.14 -25.35
C GLN A 109 39.41 -1.26 -25.96
N PHE A 110 38.75 -2.22 -25.31
CA PHE A 110 38.69 -3.59 -25.81
C PHE A 110 37.89 -3.70 -27.10
N GLU A 111 36.75 -3.01 -27.23
CA GLU A 111 35.98 -2.94 -28.47
C GLU A 111 36.78 -2.33 -29.63
N THR A 112 37.72 -1.42 -29.33
CA THR A 112 38.56 -0.77 -30.34
C THR A 112 39.72 -1.65 -30.79
N TYR A 113 40.37 -2.36 -29.86
CA TYR A 113 41.66 -3.00 -30.11
C TYR A 113 41.62 -4.52 -30.19
N LEU A 114 40.64 -5.19 -29.59
CA LEU A 114 40.49 -6.65 -29.63
C LEU A 114 39.65 -7.07 -30.85
N ASP A 115 39.73 -8.36 -31.20
CA ASP A 115 38.93 -8.90 -32.29
C ASP A 115 37.44 -8.92 -31.90
N ALA A 116 36.55 -8.70 -32.86
CA ALA A 116 35.10 -8.67 -32.63
C ALA A 116 34.53 -9.99 -32.06
N ALA A 117 35.29 -11.09 -32.15
CA ALA A 117 34.94 -12.40 -31.59
C ALA A 117 35.37 -12.58 -30.12
N THR A 118 36.20 -11.68 -29.57
CA THR A 118 36.67 -11.77 -28.18
C THR A 118 35.52 -11.44 -27.22
N ALA A 119 35.25 -12.33 -26.27
CA ALA A 119 34.18 -12.10 -25.29
C ALA A 119 34.62 -11.10 -24.22
N ILE A 120 33.82 -10.06 -23.98
CA ILE A 120 34.07 -9.04 -22.95
C ILE A 120 32.96 -9.13 -21.92
N LYS A 121 33.30 -9.52 -20.69
CA LYS A 121 32.36 -9.64 -19.56
C LYS A 121 32.75 -8.67 -18.45
N VAL A 122 31.97 -7.61 -18.28
CA VAL A 122 32.21 -6.62 -17.23
C VAL A 122 31.00 -6.58 -16.32
N ARG A 123 31.22 -6.82 -15.02
CA ARG A 123 30.14 -6.79 -14.04
C ARG A 123 29.67 -5.36 -13.81
N GLY A 124 28.39 -5.10 -14.08
CA GLY A 124 27.76 -3.82 -13.74
C GLY A 124 27.70 -3.61 -12.23
N ILE A 125 27.97 -2.38 -11.78
CA ILE A 125 27.98 -2.05 -10.36
C ILE A 125 26.58 -2.01 -9.73
N ASP A 126 25.54 -1.95 -10.56
CA ASP A 126 24.13 -2.01 -10.13
C ASP A 126 23.75 -3.36 -9.50
N MET A 127 24.64 -4.37 -9.57
CA MET A 127 24.49 -5.70 -8.98
C MET A 127 25.11 -5.84 -7.57
N TRP A 128 25.35 -4.72 -6.87
CA TRP A 128 25.93 -4.72 -5.53
C TRP A 128 24.92 -5.18 -4.44
N PRO A 129 25.29 -6.07 -3.49
CA PRO A 129 24.38 -6.58 -2.45
C PRO A 129 23.83 -5.53 -1.49
N GLU A 130 24.49 -4.37 -1.36
CA GLU A 130 23.97 -3.22 -0.62
C GLU A 130 23.22 -2.22 -1.51
N ALA A 131 22.29 -2.69 -2.35
CA ALA A 131 21.52 -1.88 -3.30
C ALA A 131 20.80 -0.64 -2.69
N ASN A 132 20.59 -0.60 -1.38
CA ASN A 132 20.02 0.54 -0.64
C ASN A 132 21.09 1.49 -0.07
N TYR A 133 22.16 1.75 -0.83
CA TYR A 133 23.24 2.65 -0.40
C TYR A 133 22.74 4.08 -0.10
N VAL A 134 21.84 4.62 -0.94
CA VAL A 134 21.27 5.98 -0.77
C VAL A 134 20.50 6.08 0.55
N GLU A 135 19.74 5.04 0.88
CA GLU A 135 19.03 4.94 2.15
C GLU A 135 20.00 4.94 3.34
N LYS A 136 21.03 4.09 3.31
CA LYS A 136 22.05 4.02 4.38
C LYS A 136 22.83 5.32 4.53
N TYR A 137 23.13 5.98 3.41
CA TYR A 137 23.81 7.27 3.41
C TYR A 137 22.93 8.36 4.02
N LEU A 138 21.70 8.54 3.54
CA LEU A 138 20.77 9.56 4.04
C LEU A 138 20.47 9.35 5.54
N SER A 139 20.20 8.11 5.96
CA SER A 139 19.99 7.79 7.38
C SER A 139 21.23 8.03 8.25
N SER A 140 22.45 7.98 7.69
CA SER A 140 23.69 8.32 8.41
C SER A 140 24.00 9.82 8.46
N VAL A 141 23.53 10.61 7.48
CA VAL A 141 23.84 12.04 7.34
C VAL A 141 22.79 12.92 8.02
N LEU A 142 21.51 12.59 7.88
CA LEU A 142 20.40 13.42 8.39
C LEU A 142 20.45 13.70 9.90
N PRO A 143 20.84 12.75 10.78
CA PRO A 143 20.97 13.03 12.21
C PRO A 143 22.03 14.08 12.57
N THR A 144 22.98 14.37 11.66
CA THR A 144 24.13 15.26 11.90
C THR A 144 23.93 16.69 11.40
N VAL A 145 22.87 16.97 10.63
CA VAL A 145 22.59 18.31 10.10
C VAL A 145 21.73 19.10 11.10
N ASN A 146 22.19 20.29 11.48
CA ASN A 146 21.56 21.13 12.51
C ASN A 146 20.05 21.35 12.24
N ARG A 147 19.22 20.99 13.22
CA ARG A 147 17.75 20.83 13.11
C ARG A 147 17.04 22.13 12.69
N ARG A 148 16.54 22.18 11.44
CA ARG A 148 15.43 23.06 11.00
C ARG A 148 14.37 22.19 10.32
N GLY A 149 13.09 22.53 10.53
CA GLY A 149 11.92 21.64 10.34
C GLY A 149 11.88 20.77 9.08
N ALA A 150 12.31 21.27 7.92
CA ALA A 150 12.28 20.51 6.67
C ALA A 150 13.18 19.25 6.67
N TYR A 151 14.26 19.23 7.45
CA TYR A 151 15.15 18.05 7.55
C TYR A 151 14.59 16.96 8.45
N PHE A 152 13.71 17.32 9.40
CA PHE A 152 13.17 16.38 10.38
C PHE A 152 12.15 15.42 9.76
N ASP A 153 11.31 15.92 8.85
CA ASP A 153 10.34 15.09 8.13
C ASP A 153 11.04 14.15 7.13
N LEU A 154 12.12 14.63 6.49
CA LEU A 154 12.94 13.80 5.62
C LEU A 154 13.67 12.70 6.40
N GLU A 155 14.23 13.01 7.57
CA GLU A 155 14.88 12.04 8.46
C GLU A 155 13.90 10.94 8.90
N ARG A 156 12.69 11.33 9.32
CA ARG A 156 11.65 10.39 9.70
C ARG A 156 11.23 9.49 8.54
N ASN A 157 10.99 10.06 7.36
CA ASN A 157 10.65 9.29 6.16
C ASN A 157 11.76 8.30 5.79
N VAL A 158 13.02 8.76 5.73
CA VAL A 158 14.17 7.90 5.38
C VAL A 158 14.36 6.79 6.41
N SER A 159 14.11 7.06 7.70
CA SER A 159 14.22 6.03 8.75
C SER A 159 13.26 4.85 8.57
N GLN A 160 12.19 5.03 7.79
CA GLN A 160 11.17 4.02 7.55
C GLN A 160 11.42 3.19 6.28
N TRP A 161 12.31 3.63 5.38
CA TRP A 161 12.49 3.03 4.05
C TRP A 161 12.85 1.54 4.10
N SER A 162 13.74 1.12 5.00
CA SER A 162 14.13 -0.29 5.15
C SER A 162 12.93 -1.15 5.53
N GLY A 163 12.12 -0.67 6.48
CA GLY A 163 10.88 -1.34 6.86
C GLY A 163 9.90 -1.45 5.69
N LEU A 164 9.77 -0.39 4.89
CA LEU A 164 8.88 -0.35 3.74
C LEU A 164 9.38 -1.29 2.61
N HIS A 165 10.68 -1.34 2.33
CA HIS A 165 11.26 -2.26 1.37
C HIS A 165 11.12 -3.73 1.82
N GLN A 166 11.34 -4.02 3.10
CA GLN A 166 11.11 -5.35 3.67
C GLN A 166 9.63 -5.77 3.54
N LEU A 167 8.71 -4.86 3.89
CA LEU A 167 7.27 -5.11 3.75
C LEU A 167 6.86 -5.29 2.28
N ALA A 168 7.44 -4.53 1.35
CA ALA A 168 7.20 -4.69 -0.07
C ALA A 168 7.70 -6.04 -0.60
N ALA A 169 8.87 -6.51 -0.14
CA ALA A 169 9.39 -7.83 -0.47
C ALA A 169 8.46 -8.95 0.05
N ALA A 170 7.99 -8.83 1.30
CA ALA A 170 7.00 -9.75 1.87
C ALA A 170 5.66 -9.73 1.11
N SER A 171 5.26 -8.56 0.60
CA SER A 171 4.00 -8.36 -0.13
C SER A 171 4.04 -8.85 -1.58
N ARG A 172 5.20 -9.26 -2.12
CA ARG A 172 5.39 -9.62 -3.54
C ARG A 172 4.42 -10.70 -4.02
N LYS A 173 4.16 -11.73 -3.20
CA LYS A 173 3.20 -12.80 -3.52
C LYS A 173 1.76 -12.28 -3.58
N ILE A 174 1.38 -11.42 -2.63
CA ILE A 174 0.04 -10.81 -2.58
C ILE A 174 -0.15 -9.89 -3.78
N TYR A 175 0.83 -9.03 -4.08
CA TYR A 175 0.79 -8.14 -5.24
C TYR A 175 0.61 -8.88 -6.57
N THR A 176 1.24 -10.04 -6.72
CA THR A 176 1.12 -10.84 -7.94
C THR A 176 -0.29 -11.41 -8.12
N LYS A 177 -1.00 -11.71 -7.02
CA LYS A 177 -2.36 -12.26 -7.05
C LYS A 177 -3.45 -11.19 -7.11
N GLU A 178 -3.26 -10.10 -6.37
CA GLU A 178 -4.29 -9.10 -6.08
C GLU A 178 -3.90 -7.72 -6.63
N LYS A 179 -3.26 -7.67 -7.81
CA LYS A 179 -2.64 -6.46 -8.37
C LYS A 179 -3.59 -5.25 -8.41
N GLU A 180 -4.86 -5.46 -8.74
CA GLU A 180 -5.89 -4.42 -8.84
C GLU A 180 -6.21 -3.76 -7.50
N GLN A 181 -5.97 -4.46 -6.39
CA GLN A 181 -6.20 -3.94 -5.04
C GLN A 181 -5.12 -2.94 -4.60
N PHE A 182 -3.98 -2.86 -5.29
CA PHE A 182 -2.90 -1.89 -5.03
C PHE A 182 -3.13 -0.62 -5.84
N SER A 183 -4.23 0.07 -5.55
CA SER A 183 -4.80 1.12 -6.41
C SER A 183 -4.51 2.56 -5.97
N ILE A 184 -4.34 2.81 -4.67
CA ILE A 184 -4.01 4.15 -4.15
C ILE A 184 -2.53 4.28 -3.81
N THR A 185 -1.98 5.49 -3.96
CA THR A 185 -0.60 5.81 -3.56
C THR A 185 -0.51 6.65 -2.30
N ASP A 186 0.60 6.53 -1.59
CA ASP A 186 0.94 7.41 -0.46
C ASP A 186 1.00 8.89 -0.86
N ILE A 187 1.53 9.21 -2.04
CA ILE A 187 1.53 10.57 -2.61
C ILE A 187 0.12 11.08 -2.84
N GLU A 188 -0.78 10.25 -3.38
CA GLU A 188 -2.18 10.62 -3.60
C GLU A 188 -2.88 10.92 -2.27
N ILE A 189 -2.70 10.06 -1.26
CA ILE A 189 -3.26 10.29 0.08
C ILE A 189 -2.73 11.60 0.67
N ASN A 190 -1.43 11.84 0.58
CA ASN A 190 -0.81 13.08 1.06
C ASN A 190 -1.40 14.31 0.37
N ARG A 191 -1.53 14.27 -0.96
CA ARG A 191 -2.02 15.38 -1.76
C ARG A 191 -3.50 15.68 -1.51
N LEU A 192 -4.35 14.66 -1.42
CA LEU A 192 -5.80 14.83 -1.32
C LEU A 192 -6.27 15.10 0.13
N PHE A 193 -5.58 14.56 1.12
CA PHE A 193 -6.01 14.60 2.52
C PHE A 193 -5.06 15.35 3.45
N SER A 194 -3.93 15.85 2.92
CA SER A 194 -2.88 16.52 3.72
C SER A 194 -2.40 15.67 4.90
N ILE A 195 -2.36 14.34 4.75
CA ILE A 195 -1.76 13.43 5.72
C ILE A 195 -0.28 13.31 5.37
N GLU A 196 0.62 13.63 6.32
CA GLU A 196 2.07 13.56 6.09
C GLU A 196 2.51 12.15 5.68
N LEU A 197 3.49 12.06 4.76
CA LEU A 197 4.02 10.77 4.28
C LEU A 197 4.50 9.88 5.44
N ASN A 198 5.23 10.44 6.41
CA ASN A 198 5.66 9.72 7.60
C ASN A 198 4.47 9.12 8.38
N SER A 199 3.35 9.84 8.47
CA SER A 199 2.13 9.33 9.13
C SER A 199 1.50 8.18 8.35
N ILE A 200 1.45 8.28 7.01
CA ILE A 200 0.95 7.22 6.13
C ILE A 200 1.87 5.99 6.23
N HIS A 201 3.18 6.18 6.19
CA HIS A 201 4.18 5.13 6.28
C HIS A 201 4.14 4.43 7.65
N ASN A 202 3.97 5.17 8.75
CA ASN A 202 3.76 4.59 10.08
C ASN A 202 2.49 3.73 10.14
N LEU A 203 1.38 4.19 9.55
CA LEU A 203 0.15 3.39 9.46
C LEU A 203 0.40 2.10 8.68
N VAL A 204 1.04 2.20 7.52
CA VAL A 204 1.37 1.05 6.66
C VAL A 204 2.24 0.04 7.39
N LEU A 205 3.31 0.49 8.05
CA LEU A 205 4.22 -0.37 8.79
C LEU A 205 3.56 -0.96 10.03
N GLY A 206 2.88 -0.14 10.84
CA GLY A 206 2.26 -0.55 12.11
C GLY A 206 1.18 -1.62 11.93
N TYR A 207 0.42 -1.56 10.83
CA TYR A 207 -0.60 -2.56 10.51
C TYR A 207 -0.15 -3.61 9.49
N ALA A 208 1.14 -3.60 9.09
CA ALA A 208 1.71 -4.48 8.06
C ALA A 208 0.85 -4.52 6.78
N ILE A 209 0.40 -3.35 6.33
CA ILE A 209 -0.47 -3.21 5.15
C ILE A 209 0.33 -3.61 3.90
N PRO A 210 -0.15 -4.52 3.04
CA PRO A 210 0.61 -4.90 1.86
C PRO A 210 0.85 -3.72 0.93
N ILE A 211 2.10 -3.58 0.48
CA ILE A 211 2.53 -2.48 -0.40
C ILE A 211 3.38 -2.96 -1.57
N LYS A 212 3.45 -2.12 -2.59
CA LYS A 212 4.47 -2.19 -3.64
C LYS A 212 5.20 -0.86 -3.70
N VAL A 213 6.52 -0.92 -3.56
CA VAL A 213 7.41 0.24 -3.69
C VAL A 213 7.86 0.39 -5.14
N LYS A 214 7.87 1.63 -5.63
CA LYS A 214 8.55 2.03 -6.87
C LYS A 214 9.84 2.74 -6.50
N GLY A 215 10.93 2.33 -7.15
CA GLY A 215 12.28 2.77 -6.84
C GLY A 215 13.06 1.69 -6.08
N THR A 216 14.32 1.49 -6.47
CA THR A 216 15.21 0.47 -5.88
C THR A 216 16.16 1.07 -4.85
N GLN A 217 16.52 2.35 -4.97
CA GLN A 217 17.47 3.05 -4.10
C GLN A 217 16.79 4.08 -3.19
N THR A 218 15.71 4.68 -3.69
CA THR A 218 14.82 5.61 -3.01
C THR A 218 13.38 5.12 -3.17
N ILE A 219 12.50 5.58 -2.30
CA ILE A 219 11.06 5.35 -2.45
C ILE A 219 10.47 6.54 -3.19
N ASP A 220 10.14 6.34 -4.46
CA ASP A 220 9.52 7.37 -5.30
C ASP A 220 8.00 7.41 -5.12
N GLU A 221 7.38 6.24 -4.90
CA GLU A 221 5.94 6.05 -4.76
C GLU A 221 5.68 4.71 -4.05
N ILE A 222 4.70 4.68 -3.16
CA ILE A 222 4.21 3.44 -2.55
C ILE A 222 2.77 3.22 -2.99
N ARG A 223 2.52 2.10 -3.66
CA ARG A 223 1.16 1.61 -3.94
C ARG A 223 0.69 0.75 -2.79
N ILE A 224 -0.48 1.06 -2.25
CA ILE A 224 -1.00 0.48 -1.02
C ILE A 224 -2.21 -0.38 -1.33
N HIS A 225 -2.31 -1.56 -0.71
CA HIS A 225 -3.49 -2.40 -0.83
C HIS A 225 -4.72 -1.74 -0.17
N THR A 226 -5.74 -1.43 -0.96
CA THR A 226 -6.85 -0.56 -0.58
C THR A 226 -7.79 -1.16 0.47
N SER A 227 -8.28 -2.40 0.31
CA SER A 227 -9.17 -3.00 1.34
C SER A 227 -8.45 -3.19 2.69
N LYS A 228 -7.17 -3.58 2.68
CA LYS A 228 -6.36 -3.68 3.90
C LYS A 228 -6.08 -2.33 4.55
N LEU A 229 -5.90 -1.28 3.74
CA LEU A 229 -5.78 0.09 4.23
C LEU A 229 -7.06 0.57 4.91
N VAL A 230 -8.24 0.32 4.33
CA VAL A 230 -9.52 0.66 4.95
C VAL A 230 -9.67 -0.03 6.31
N ALA A 231 -9.36 -1.33 6.39
CA ALA A 231 -9.42 -2.06 7.66
C ALA A 231 -8.47 -1.47 8.73
N ALA A 232 -7.27 -1.04 8.34
CA ALA A 232 -6.35 -0.36 9.26
C ALA A 232 -6.86 1.02 9.69
N LEU A 233 -7.41 1.81 8.76
CA LEU A 233 -7.98 3.13 9.07
C LEU A 233 -9.17 3.04 10.03
N LYS A 234 -10.05 2.03 9.87
CA LYS A 234 -11.16 1.79 10.80
C LYS A 234 -10.66 1.50 12.22
N LYS A 235 -9.57 0.75 12.36
CA LYS A 235 -8.93 0.52 13.67
C LYS A 235 -8.39 1.81 14.27
N GLU A 236 -7.70 2.62 13.46
CA GLU A 236 -7.16 3.90 13.92
C GLU A 236 -8.21 4.94 14.32
N ILE A 237 -9.37 4.97 13.67
CA ILE A 237 -10.45 5.89 14.06
C ILE A 237 -10.96 5.60 15.48
N ASN A 238 -10.80 4.36 15.95
CA ASN A 238 -11.19 3.94 17.30
C ASN A 238 -10.04 4.00 18.32
N ALA A 239 -8.83 4.43 17.90
CA ALA A 239 -7.69 4.56 18.80
C ALA A 239 -7.80 5.83 19.68
N GLU A 240 -7.34 5.71 20.93
CA GLU A 240 -7.45 6.77 21.95
C GLU A 240 -6.70 8.06 21.56
N TYR A 241 -5.61 7.95 20.80
CA TYR A 241 -4.77 9.08 20.38
C TYR A 241 -4.61 9.12 18.85
N ASN A 242 -5.64 9.60 18.15
CA ASN A 242 -5.60 9.78 16.70
C ASN A 242 -5.63 11.26 16.29
N TYR A 243 -4.45 11.83 16.05
CA TYR A 243 -4.28 13.22 15.59
C TYR A 243 -4.77 13.48 14.15
N ASN A 244 -5.06 12.43 13.37
CA ASN A 244 -5.54 12.50 11.99
C ASN A 244 -7.00 12.02 11.86
N LEU A 245 -7.77 11.95 12.95
CA LEU A 245 -9.12 11.38 13.00
C LEU A 245 -10.03 11.86 11.86
N GLU A 246 -10.19 13.17 11.71
CA GLU A 246 -11.07 13.75 10.68
C GLU A 246 -10.55 13.48 9.26
N LYS A 247 -9.23 13.42 9.06
CA LYS A 247 -8.63 13.06 7.78
C LYS A 247 -8.88 11.58 7.45
N HIS A 248 -8.73 10.68 8.42
CA HIS A 248 -9.03 9.25 8.26
C HIS A 248 -10.52 9.01 7.96
N LYS A 249 -11.42 9.70 8.69
CA LYS A 249 -12.87 9.64 8.44
C LYS A 249 -13.26 10.10 7.04
N ARG A 250 -12.52 11.04 6.44
CA ARG A 250 -12.73 11.48 5.04
C ARG A 250 -12.10 10.53 4.02
N LEU A 251 -10.96 9.92 4.36
CA LEU A 251 -10.26 8.99 3.49
C LEU A 251 -11.05 7.70 3.27
N ILE A 252 -11.69 7.14 4.31
CA ILE A 252 -12.45 5.88 4.19
C ILE A 252 -13.57 5.96 3.12
N PRO A 253 -14.49 6.95 3.14
CA PRO A 253 -15.51 7.10 2.10
C PRO A 253 -14.90 7.29 0.71
N TYR A 254 -13.80 8.03 0.59
CA TYR A 254 -13.10 8.21 -0.69
C TYR A 254 -12.61 6.87 -1.26
N LEU A 255 -12.00 6.02 -0.42
CA LEU A 255 -11.53 4.71 -0.84
C LEU A 255 -12.67 3.80 -1.31
N TYR A 256 -13.80 3.81 -0.60
CA TYR A 256 -15.00 3.08 -1.01
C TYR A 256 -15.60 3.58 -2.32
N ASN A 257 -15.70 4.90 -2.49
CA ASN A 257 -16.27 5.50 -3.69
C ASN A 257 -15.38 5.31 -4.92
N SER A 258 -14.06 5.28 -4.75
CA SER A 258 -13.12 5.27 -5.86
C SER A 258 -12.66 3.87 -6.25
N PHE A 259 -12.52 2.97 -5.28
CA PHE A 259 -11.85 1.68 -5.49
C PHE A 259 -12.63 0.46 -5.00
N LEU A 260 -13.51 0.60 -3.99
CA LEU A 260 -14.19 -0.53 -3.34
C LEU A 260 -15.73 -0.45 -3.43
N MET A 261 -16.25 -0.12 -4.62
CA MET A 261 -17.70 0.07 -4.81
C MET A 261 -18.53 -1.18 -4.50
N ALA A 262 -18.04 -2.37 -4.84
CA ALA A 262 -18.74 -3.62 -4.52
C ALA A 262 -18.84 -3.85 -3.00
N GLU A 263 -17.74 -3.66 -2.27
CA GLU A 263 -17.73 -3.75 -0.80
C GLU A 263 -18.63 -2.69 -0.16
N LYS A 264 -18.62 -1.46 -0.70
CA LYS A 264 -19.50 -0.37 -0.27
C LYS A 264 -20.98 -0.78 -0.34
N ILE A 265 -21.42 -1.34 -1.47
CA ILE A 265 -22.80 -1.80 -1.65
C ILE A 265 -23.16 -2.87 -0.62
N GLN A 266 -22.26 -3.83 -0.37
CA GLN A 266 -22.48 -4.88 0.62
C GLN A 266 -22.65 -4.32 2.04
N ILE A 267 -21.79 -3.38 2.44
CA ILE A 267 -21.88 -2.71 3.75
C ILE A 267 -23.20 -1.95 3.89
N ILE A 268 -23.58 -1.17 2.87
CA ILE A 268 -24.84 -0.41 2.87
C ILE A 268 -26.04 -1.35 2.98
N ASN A 269 -26.11 -2.40 2.17
CA ASN A 269 -27.22 -3.36 2.20
C ASN A 269 -27.33 -4.07 3.55
N TYR A 270 -26.19 -4.44 4.15
CA TYR A 270 -26.16 -5.00 5.50
C TYR A 270 -26.70 -4.01 6.54
N GLN A 271 -26.22 -2.76 6.53
CA GLN A 271 -26.67 -1.72 7.46
C GLN A 271 -28.14 -1.36 7.27
N GLN A 272 -28.63 -1.29 6.03
CA GLN A 272 -30.05 -1.09 5.72
C GLN A 272 -30.91 -2.21 6.32
N SER A 273 -30.50 -3.46 6.11
CA SER A 273 -31.20 -4.63 6.66
C SER A 273 -31.20 -4.64 8.19
N ALA A 274 -30.07 -4.31 8.81
CA ALA A 274 -29.96 -4.21 10.27
C ALA A 274 -30.82 -3.06 10.83
N TYR A 275 -30.84 -1.90 10.15
CA TYR A 275 -31.65 -0.76 10.53
C TYR A 275 -33.16 -1.07 10.48
N LEU A 276 -33.62 -1.74 9.42
CA LEU A 276 -35.04 -2.10 9.25
C LEU A 276 -35.55 -3.05 10.34
N LYS A 277 -34.71 -3.95 10.87
CA LYS A 277 -35.09 -4.84 12.01
C LYS A 277 -35.55 -4.07 13.25
N HIS A 278 -35.00 -2.88 13.46
CA HIS A 278 -35.29 -2.04 14.63
C HIS A 278 -36.11 -0.80 14.28
N PHE A 279 -36.56 -0.68 13.02
CA PHE A 279 -37.31 0.47 12.58
C PHE A 279 -38.69 0.53 13.25
N ILE A 280 -39.14 1.75 13.57
CA ILE A 280 -40.36 1.98 14.36
C ILE A 280 -41.63 1.54 13.61
N ILE A 281 -41.62 1.40 12.30
CA ILE A 281 -42.75 0.86 11.52
C ILE A 281 -42.39 -0.55 11.07
N GLN A 282 -43.30 -1.49 11.30
CA GLN A 282 -43.13 -2.89 10.91
C GLN A 282 -44.33 -3.36 10.08
N GLU A 283 -44.14 -4.46 9.35
CA GLU A 283 -45.20 -5.11 8.59
C GLU A 283 -46.44 -5.41 9.46
N GLY A 284 -47.62 -5.03 8.97
CA GLY A 284 -48.90 -5.16 9.64
C GLY A 284 -49.21 -4.07 10.67
N ASP A 285 -48.33 -3.10 10.89
CA ASP A 285 -48.67 -1.89 11.65
C ASP A 285 -49.75 -1.07 10.90
N ILE A 286 -50.55 -0.31 11.64
CA ILE A 286 -51.56 0.60 11.09
C ILE A 286 -51.01 2.02 11.13
N LEU A 287 -51.06 2.73 10.01
CA LEU A 287 -50.58 4.10 9.89
C LEU A 287 -51.74 5.06 9.65
N GLN A 288 -51.63 6.25 10.24
CA GLN A 288 -52.43 7.41 9.84
C GLN A 288 -51.55 8.35 9.02
N LEU A 289 -51.97 8.60 7.79
CA LEU A 289 -51.27 9.49 6.86
C LEU A 289 -51.68 10.96 7.10
N LYS A 290 -50.92 11.90 6.51
CA LYS A 290 -51.19 13.36 6.57
C LYS A 290 -52.57 13.75 6.04
N ASP A 291 -53.07 13.02 5.05
CA ASP A 291 -54.41 13.20 4.49
C ASP A 291 -55.50 12.45 5.27
N ASN A 292 -55.18 11.98 6.49
CA ASN A 292 -56.04 11.23 7.39
C ASN A 292 -56.46 9.83 6.91
N ARG A 293 -55.93 9.32 5.80
CA ARG A 293 -56.16 7.92 5.43
C ARG A 293 -55.53 6.98 6.45
N ILE A 294 -56.26 5.92 6.75
CA ILE A 294 -55.79 4.82 7.60
C ILE A 294 -55.39 3.67 6.70
N VAL A 295 -54.17 3.17 6.88
CA VAL A 295 -53.55 2.19 6.00
C VAL A 295 -52.87 1.11 6.82
N VAL A 296 -52.76 -0.09 6.25
CA VAL A 296 -52.00 -1.20 6.82
C VAL A 296 -50.69 -1.36 6.06
N VAL A 297 -49.58 -1.49 6.80
CA VAL A 297 -48.25 -1.68 6.23
C VAL A 297 -48.14 -3.10 5.68
N ASN A 298 -47.73 -3.21 4.43
CA ASN A 298 -47.37 -4.48 3.81
C ASN A 298 -45.87 -4.73 3.94
N THR A 299 -45.05 -3.78 3.51
CA THR A 299 -43.59 -3.91 3.58
C THR A 299 -42.94 -2.56 3.88
N VAL A 300 -41.73 -2.60 4.45
CA VAL A 300 -40.87 -1.43 4.63
C VAL A 300 -39.55 -1.73 3.97
N SER A 301 -39.07 -0.81 3.13
CA SER A 301 -37.83 -0.97 2.39
C SER A 301 -37.02 0.34 2.40
N ILE A 302 -35.73 0.23 2.07
CA ILE A 302 -34.84 1.37 1.84
C ILE A 302 -34.42 1.30 0.38
N ASP A 303 -34.50 2.41 -0.34
CA ASP A 303 -34.11 2.47 -1.75
C ASP A 303 -32.60 2.77 -1.93
N LEU A 304 -32.19 2.94 -3.19
CA LEU A 304 -30.81 3.22 -3.58
C LEU A 304 -30.33 4.61 -3.12
N GLU A 305 -31.24 5.54 -2.87
CA GLU A 305 -30.95 6.88 -2.34
C GLU A 305 -30.91 6.90 -0.82
N ASN A 306 -31.12 5.74 -0.18
CA ASN A 306 -31.22 5.55 1.27
C ASN A 306 -32.49 6.17 1.88
N GLU A 307 -33.54 6.39 1.07
CA GLU A 307 -34.83 6.83 1.57
C GLU A 307 -35.70 5.63 2.01
N ILE A 308 -36.41 5.80 3.13
CA ILE A 308 -37.29 4.76 3.69
C ILE A 308 -38.66 4.86 3.03
N ASN A 309 -39.04 3.79 2.37
CA ASN A 309 -40.29 3.63 1.64
C ASN A 309 -41.19 2.61 2.34
N VAL A 310 -42.46 2.98 2.50
CA VAL A 310 -43.48 2.14 3.11
C VAL A 310 -44.50 1.76 2.05
N GLU A 311 -44.59 0.47 1.76
CA GLU A 311 -45.68 -0.08 0.96
C GLU A 311 -46.87 -0.38 1.86
N TYR A 312 -48.04 0.11 1.49
CA TYR A 312 -49.27 -0.07 2.26
C TYR A 312 -50.47 -0.42 1.40
N ALA A 313 -51.48 -1.01 2.03
CA ALA A 313 -52.83 -1.12 1.51
C ALA A 313 -53.79 -0.22 2.32
N ILE A 314 -54.77 0.38 1.64
CA ILE A 314 -55.80 1.18 2.33
C ILE A 314 -56.68 0.24 3.17
N LEU A 315 -56.94 0.62 4.42
CA LEU A 315 -57.84 -0.14 5.28
C LEU A 315 -59.30 0.19 4.91
N LYS A 316 -60.07 -0.81 4.50
CA LYS A 316 -61.48 -0.68 4.14
C LYS A 316 -62.36 -0.40 5.36
N THR A 317 -63.61 -0.05 5.13
CA THR A 317 -64.58 0.27 6.20
C THR A 317 -64.79 -0.89 7.17
N ASP A 318 -64.71 -2.14 6.70
CA ASP A 318 -64.82 -3.38 7.46
C ASP A 318 -63.48 -3.86 8.08
N LEU A 319 -62.45 -3.01 8.03
CA LEU A 319 -61.10 -3.26 8.54
C LEU A 319 -60.32 -4.34 7.78
N GLN A 320 -60.76 -4.70 6.58
CA GLN A 320 -59.96 -5.54 5.68
C GLN A 320 -58.96 -4.70 4.89
N ALA A 321 -57.83 -5.30 4.54
CA ALA A 321 -56.86 -4.66 3.64
C ALA A 321 -57.43 -4.54 2.23
N GLY A 322 -57.17 -3.41 1.58
CA GLY A 322 -57.38 -3.23 0.14
C GLY A 322 -56.47 -4.14 -0.69
N GLU A 323 -56.90 -4.48 -1.91
CA GLU A 323 -56.10 -5.29 -2.83
C GLU A 323 -54.96 -4.49 -3.47
N ARG A 324 -55.15 -3.18 -3.65
CA ARG A 324 -54.15 -2.31 -4.27
C ARG A 324 -53.18 -1.79 -3.22
N THR A 325 -51.89 -1.96 -3.51
CA THR A 325 -50.81 -1.41 -2.70
C THR A 325 -50.30 -0.09 -3.29
N ARG A 326 -49.72 0.75 -2.43
CA ARG A 326 -49.07 2.01 -2.80
C ARG A 326 -47.83 2.21 -1.96
N VAL A 327 -46.85 2.92 -2.50
CA VAL A 327 -45.61 3.28 -1.80
C VAL A 327 -45.65 4.76 -1.43
N ILE A 328 -45.23 5.07 -0.21
CA ILE A 328 -45.02 6.45 0.28
C ILE A 328 -43.70 6.55 1.01
N GLY A 329 -43.13 7.76 1.02
CA GLY A 329 -42.07 8.10 1.93
C GLY A 329 -42.59 8.29 3.36
N THR A 330 -41.69 8.15 4.32
CA THR A 330 -41.97 8.34 5.75
C THR A 330 -42.45 9.75 6.13
N ARG A 331 -42.20 10.76 5.28
CA ARG A 331 -42.65 12.14 5.51
C ARG A 331 -44.17 12.29 5.55
N ASP A 332 -44.93 11.38 4.97
CA ASP A 332 -46.39 11.47 4.90
C ASP A 332 -47.12 10.75 6.04
N ILE A 333 -46.37 10.21 6.99
CA ILE A 333 -46.88 9.42 8.12
C ILE A 333 -46.98 10.33 9.35
N LEU A 334 -48.16 10.38 9.97
CA LEU A 334 -48.41 11.15 11.20
C LEU A 334 -48.34 10.28 12.45
N PHE A 335 -48.98 9.12 12.41
CA PHE A 335 -49.10 8.25 13.58
C PHE A 335 -48.95 6.78 13.21
N VAL A 336 -48.45 5.99 14.15
CA VAL A 336 -48.27 4.54 14.06
C VAL A 336 -49.07 3.88 15.19
N LEU A 337 -49.85 2.88 14.86
CA LEU A 337 -50.47 1.95 15.80
C LEU A 337 -49.87 0.56 15.55
N LYS A 338 -49.35 -0.07 16.60
CA LYS A 338 -48.71 -1.38 16.46
C LYS A 338 -49.68 -2.48 16.08
N LYS A 339 -49.20 -3.42 15.27
CA LYS A 339 -49.94 -4.62 14.84
C LYS A 339 -50.60 -5.35 16.01
N SER A 340 -49.89 -5.49 17.14
CA SER A 340 -50.42 -6.12 18.35
C SER A 340 -51.67 -5.42 18.89
N PHE A 341 -51.65 -4.08 18.98
CA PHE A 341 -52.82 -3.30 19.38
C PHE A 341 -53.96 -3.41 18.36
N PHE A 342 -53.65 -3.45 17.07
CA PHE A 342 -54.69 -3.65 16.06
C PHE A 342 -55.33 -5.04 16.17
N GLN A 343 -54.54 -6.09 16.38
CA GLN A 343 -55.05 -7.45 16.61
C GLN A 343 -55.89 -7.54 17.89
N GLU A 344 -55.45 -6.90 18.97
CA GLU A 344 -56.22 -6.78 20.21
C GLU A 344 -57.59 -6.12 19.96
N PHE A 345 -57.61 -5.01 19.22
CA PHE A 345 -58.85 -4.33 18.86
C PHE A 345 -59.80 -5.24 18.07
N ILE A 346 -59.27 -5.96 17.07
CA ILE A 346 -60.05 -6.88 16.23
C ILE A 346 -60.63 -8.04 17.06
N ALA A 347 -59.93 -8.51 18.08
CA ALA A 347 -60.39 -9.58 18.96
C ALA A 347 -61.45 -9.12 19.98
N GLN A 348 -61.34 -7.90 20.50
CA GLN A 348 -62.22 -7.36 21.54
C GLN A 348 -63.50 -6.70 21.00
N THR A 349 -63.53 -6.34 19.72
CA THR A 349 -64.62 -5.54 19.15
C THR A 349 -65.58 -6.39 18.31
N LEU A 350 -66.85 -6.44 18.72
CA LEU A 350 -67.91 -7.15 17.99
C LEU A 350 -68.20 -6.54 16.60
N VAL A 351 -68.15 -5.21 16.49
CA VAL A 351 -68.42 -4.49 15.24
C VAL A 351 -67.12 -3.93 14.67
N LYS A 352 -66.65 -4.54 13.57
CA LYS A 352 -65.43 -4.14 12.86
C LYS A 352 -65.73 -2.99 11.90
N HIS A 353 -65.50 -1.76 12.35
CA HIS A 353 -65.71 -0.58 11.54
C HIS A 353 -64.60 0.48 11.69
N LEU A 354 -64.19 1.10 10.58
CA LEU A 354 -63.08 2.08 10.54
C LEU A 354 -63.28 3.27 11.49
N SER A 355 -64.49 3.80 11.60
CA SER A 355 -64.77 4.93 12.51
C SER A 355 -64.59 4.57 13.99
N ILE A 356 -64.82 3.31 14.36
CA ILE A 356 -64.64 2.80 15.72
C ILE A 356 -63.14 2.65 16.00
N LEU A 357 -62.40 2.05 15.06
CA LEU A 357 -60.95 1.96 15.12
C LEU A 357 -60.31 3.34 15.27
N TYR A 358 -60.76 4.33 14.48
CA TYR A 358 -60.26 5.69 14.50
C TYR A 358 -60.40 6.34 15.90
N LYS A 359 -61.55 6.19 16.55
CA LYS A 359 -61.77 6.67 17.92
C LYS A 359 -60.90 5.92 18.93
N TRP A 360 -60.78 4.59 18.77
CA TRP A 360 -60.04 3.73 19.67
C TRP A 360 -58.52 4.01 19.64
N MET A 361 -57.97 4.33 18.46
CA MET A 361 -56.55 4.62 18.30
C MET A 361 -56.13 5.97 18.88
N LEU A 362 -57.04 6.91 19.15
CA LEU A 362 -56.70 8.26 19.62
C LEU A 362 -55.80 8.27 20.87
N LYS A 363 -55.95 7.28 21.76
CA LYS A 363 -55.16 7.15 23.00
C LYS A 363 -54.00 6.14 22.92
N ARG A 364 -53.88 5.42 21.80
CA ARG A 364 -52.98 4.25 21.66
C ARG A 364 -51.98 4.38 20.51
N LYS A 365 -52.24 5.29 19.58
CA LYS A 365 -51.32 5.61 18.49
C LYS A 365 -50.15 6.43 19.01
N MET A 366 -48.97 6.17 18.46
CA MET A 366 -47.75 6.93 18.72
C MET A 366 -47.56 7.95 17.60
N LYS A 367 -47.13 9.17 17.93
CA LYS A 367 -46.74 10.14 16.92
C LYS A 367 -45.48 9.64 16.22
N PHE A 368 -45.50 9.58 14.89
CA PHE A 368 -44.33 9.21 14.12
C PHE A 368 -43.37 10.40 14.06
N SER A 369 -42.11 10.16 14.39
CA SER A 369 -41.00 11.08 14.16
C SER A 369 -40.09 10.49 13.11
N PHE A 370 -39.86 11.24 12.03
CA PHE A 370 -38.94 10.84 10.98
C PHE A 370 -37.53 10.62 11.54
N MET A 371 -36.94 9.47 11.24
CA MET A 371 -35.56 9.15 11.55
C MET A 371 -34.89 8.77 10.23
N PRO A 372 -33.98 9.61 9.68
CA PRO A 372 -33.29 9.28 8.45
C PRO A 372 -32.32 8.11 8.67
N PHE A 373 -32.17 7.28 7.64
CA PHE A 373 -31.08 6.32 7.57
C PHE A 373 -29.90 6.97 6.84
N THR A 374 -28.73 6.98 7.49
CA THR A 374 -27.49 7.43 6.87
C THR A 374 -26.47 6.30 7.03
N PRO A 375 -25.95 5.73 5.93
CA PRO A 375 -24.96 4.67 6.01
C PRO A 375 -23.65 5.19 6.60
N ASP A 376 -23.02 4.40 7.47
CA ASP A 376 -21.75 4.73 8.10
C ASP A 376 -20.66 3.77 7.62
N LEU A 377 -19.88 4.23 6.64
CA LEU A 377 -18.79 3.44 6.04
C LEU A 377 -17.60 3.24 6.99
N THR A 378 -17.56 3.91 8.15
CA THR A 378 -16.52 3.70 9.15
C THR A 378 -16.79 2.47 10.01
N LYS A 379 -18.03 1.95 10.02
CA LYS A 379 -18.41 0.73 10.71
C LYS A 379 -18.29 -0.49 9.81
N ASP A 380 -18.02 -1.64 10.39
CA ASP A 380 -18.02 -2.93 9.68
C ASP A 380 -19.44 -3.53 9.65
N MET A 381 -19.60 -4.58 8.86
CA MET A 381 -20.72 -5.49 9.03
C MET A 381 -20.49 -6.19 10.38
N ASP A 382 -21.29 -5.90 11.39
CA ASP A 382 -21.16 -6.57 12.70
C ASP A 382 -21.52 -8.06 12.51
N VAL A 383 -20.51 -8.93 12.39
CA VAL A 383 -20.71 -10.39 12.34
C VAL A 383 -20.83 -10.98 13.76
N SER A 384 -21.05 -10.13 14.75
CA SER A 384 -21.11 -10.45 16.18
C SER A 384 -22.47 -11.03 16.63
N ASP A 385 -23.21 -11.69 15.74
CA ASP A 385 -24.34 -12.57 16.07
C ASP A 385 -24.08 -14.02 15.59
N LYS A 386 -22.88 -14.52 15.87
CA LYS A 386 -22.64 -15.97 16.01
C LYS A 386 -22.39 -16.29 17.48
N LYS A 387 -23.46 -16.57 18.20
CA LYS A 387 -23.44 -17.38 19.42
C LYS A 387 -24.30 -18.60 19.22
#